data_AF-W8FBK2-F1
#
_entry.id   AF-W8FBK2-F1
#
_cell.length_a   1.000
_cell.length_b   1.000
_cell.length_c   1.000
_cell.angle_alpha   90.00
_cell.angle_beta   90.00
_cell.angle_gamma   90.00
#
_symmetry.space_group_name_H-M   'P 1'
#
loop_
_entity.id
_entity.type
_entity.pdbx_description
1 polymer ?
#
loop_
_entity_poly.entity_id
_entity_poly.type
_entity_poly.pdbx_seq_one_letter_code
_entity_poly.pdbx_strand_id
1 'polypeptide(L)'
;MRMPSAASWLDALPTDFYDQLAHSLSLHGMAAAELISRPETPVLARLRSLSGLDTITVQRLNAIGSHAQLLAVLQHEPLPLYHVLLLGRLTLETTLAEPVLAYVQRSMSISVEQLQQLLTYCLDLSGAFLQQLEEHLSAPAGTISLGLHRMQVEEVFAELLTQLPAAAAPAANLRLSEPQLQMLRLALLLVHSLPPDTDHAFLRAVHALPNLRAAALEPLIEHLGRVRVQEPLTLTMPELVQLYQGMQVCGMVFVSDVMSRIGLEDAFPVLTETEAATTEAAPVSNRQAVGEMVSGFTHWVQHTFPDSSEIQQARQEIMALADTLG
;
A
#
# COMPACT_ATOMS: atom_id res chain seq x y z
N MET A 1 -16.07 -43.00 -31.44
CA MET A 1 -14.95 -42.09 -31.75
C MET A 1 -14.28 -41.76 -30.43
N ARG A 2 -13.10 -42.33 -30.14
CA ARG A 2 -12.36 -42.05 -28.89
C ARG A 2 -11.73 -40.65 -29.02
N MET A 3 -12.12 -39.71 -28.17
CA MET A 3 -11.37 -38.47 -28.01
C MET A 3 -9.94 -38.81 -27.58
N PRO A 4 -8.90 -38.13 -28.09
CA PRO A 4 -7.57 -38.24 -27.50
C PRO A 4 -7.68 -37.82 -26.02
N SER A 5 -7.27 -38.69 -25.11
CA SER A 5 -7.37 -38.44 -23.68
C SER A 5 -6.56 -37.20 -23.32
N ALA A 6 -7.10 -36.34 -22.45
CA ALA A 6 -6.40 -35.19 -21.86
C ALA A 6 -5.02 -35.54 -21.23
N ALA A 7 -4.72 -36.82 -21.01
CA ALA A 7 -3.38 -37.30 -20.63
C ALA A 7 -2.30 -37.05 -21.70
N SER A 8 -2.66 -37.02 -22.99
CA SER A 8 -1.71 -37.02 -24.11
C SER A 8 -0.85 -35.76 -24.23
N TRP A 9 -1.33 -34.60 -23.77
CA TRP A 9 -0.58 -33.34 -23.88
C TRP A 9 0.25 -33.07 -22.61
N LEU A 10 -0.22 -33.56 -21.46
CA LEU A 10 0.53 -33.50 -20.20
C LEU A 10 1.81 -34.32 -20.25
N ASP A 11 1.77 -35.48 -20.93
CA ASP A 11 2.94 -36.32 -21.16
C ASP A 11 3.98 -35.69 -22.10
N ALA A 12 3.62 -34.61 -22.81
CA ALA A 12 4.51 -33.86 -23.71
C ALA A 12 5.20 -32.67 -23.02
N LEU A 13 4.89 -32.40 -21.74
CA LEU A 13 5.52 -31.32 -20.99
C LEU A 13 7.00 -31.66 -20.70
N PRO A 14 7.93 -30.71 -20.91
CA PRO A 14 9.33 -30.89 -20.52
C PRO A 14 9.50 -31.20 -19.03
N THR A 15 10.50 -31.99 -18.67
CA THR A 15 10.77 -32.36 -17.26
C THR A 15 11.15 -31.18 -16.39
N ASP A 16 11.70 -30.11 -16.99
CA ASP A 16 12.07 -28.84 -16.37
C ASP A 16 10.96 -27.77 -16.45
N PHE A 17 9.78 -28.11 -16.98
CA PHE A 17 8.68 -27.17 -17.19
C PHE A 17 8.24 -26.45 -15.91
N TYR A 18 8.27 -27.15 -14.77
CA TYR A 18 7.95 -26.53 -13.49
C TYR A 18 9.02 -25.52 -13.07
N ASP A 19 10.30 -25.82 -13.26
CA ASP A 19 11.38 -24.91 -12.86
C ASP A 19 11.32 -23.60 -13.66
N GLN A 20 10.90 -23.67 -14.93
CA GLN A 20 10.64 -22.49 -15.76
C GLN A 20 9.43 -21.69 -15.25
N LEU A 21 8.38 -22.36 -14.78
CA LEU A 21 7.14 -21.72 -14.34
C LEU A 21 7.10 -21.33 -12.87
N ALA A 22 7.95 -21.89 -12.01
CA ALA A 22 7.81 -21.81 -10.55
C ALA A 22 7.68 -20.36 -10.04
N HIS A 23 8.51 -19.46 -10.56
CA HIS A 23 8.48 -18.05 -10.17
C HIS A 23 7.20 -17.36 -10.66
N SER A 24 6.73 -17.70 -11.87
CA SER A 24 5.47 -17.19 -12.40
C SER A 24 4.28 -17.71 -11.60
N LEU A 25 4.21 -19.02 -11.31
CA LEU A 25 3.17 -19.63 -10.49
C LEU A 25 3.11 -19.01 -9.09
N SER A 26 4.27 -18.81 -8.45
CA SER A 26 4.35 -18.16 -7.16
C SER A 26 3.83 -16.73 -7.20
N LEU A 27 4.22 -15.94 -8.21
CA LEU A 27 3.78 -14.55 -8.33
C LEU A 27 2.27 -14.43 -8.57
N HIS A 28 1.72 -15.23 -9.48
CA HIS A 28 0.28 -15.29 -9.76
C HIS A 28 -0.49 -15.78 -8.53
N GLY A 29 0.04 -16.79 -7.85
CA GLY A 29 -0.49 -17.32 -6.60
C GLY A 29 -0.55 -16.30 -5.48
N MET A 30 0.47 -15.47 -5.33
CA MET A 30 0.49 -14.36 -4.37
C MET A 30 -0.52 -13.28 -4.74
N ALA A 31 -0.61 -12.91 -6.02
CA ALA A 31 -1.56 -11.92 -6.50
C ALA A 31 -3.02 -12.39 -6.33
N ALA A 32 -3.31 -13.65 -6.64
CA ALA A 32 -4.62 -14.25 -6.39
C ALA A 32 -4.93 -14.32 -4.88
N ALA A 33 -3.95 -14.67 -4.04
CA ALA A 33 -4.09 -14.68 -2.59
C ALA A 33 -4.39 -13.28 -2.03
N GLU A 34 -3.72 -12.24 -2.54
CA GLU A 34 -3.97 -10.85 -2.17
C GLU A 34 -5.37 -10.39 -2.60
N LEU A 35 -5.82 -10.75 -3.81
CA LEU A 35 -7.16 -10.43 -4.28
C LEU A 35 -8.24 -11.03 -3.38
N ILE A 36 -8.10 -12.32 -3.03
CA ILE A 36 -9.09 -13.02 -2.21
C ILE A 36 -8.96 -12.72 -0.72
N SER A 37 -7.87 -12.12 -0.23
CA SER A 37 -7.75 -11.74 1.19
C SER A 37 -8.53 -10.46 1.52
N ARG A 38 -8.95 -9.69 0.49
CA ARG A 38 -9.66 -8.43 0.65
C ARG A 38 -11.01 -8.61 1.35
N PRO A 39 -11.52 -7.55 2.02
CA PRO A 39 -12.85 -7.56 2.62
C PRO A 39 -13.93 -7.98 1.61
N GLU A 40 -14.85 -8.83 2.06
CA GLU A 40 -15.91 -9.35 1.19
C GLU A 40 -16.79 -8.22 0.66
N THR A 41 -16.91 -8.13 -0.67
CA THR A 41 -17.92 -7.32 -1.36
C THR A 41 -18.83 -8.23 -2.18
N PRO A 42 -20.05 -7.80 -2.56
CA PRO A 42 -20.92 -8.60 -3.42
C PRO A 42 -20.25 -9.00 -4.75
N VAL A 43 -19.40 -8.14 -5.31
CA VAL A 43 -18.66 -8.43 -6.54
C VAL A 43 -17.53 -9.43 -6.30
N LEU A 44 -16.79 -9.30 -5.19
CA LEU A 44 -15.76 -10.28 -4.83
C LEU A 44 -16.37 -11.66 -4.56
N ALA A 45 -17.52 -11.71 -3.90
CA ALA A 45 -18.27 -12.95 -3.67
C ALA A 45 -18.69 -13.62 -4.99
N ARG A 46 -19.17 -12.82 -5.96
CA ARG A 46 -19.50 -13.30 -7.31
C ARG A 46 -18.26 -13.80 -8.06
N LEU A 47 -17.14 -13.10 -7.95
CA LEU A 47 -15.87 -13.50 -8.56
C LEU A 47 -15.36 -14.84 -8.00
N ARG A 48 -15.44 -15.02 -6.68
CA ARG A 48 -15.13 -16.30 -6.02
C ARG A 48 -16.10 -17.41 -6.43
N SER A 49 -17.39 -17.12 -6.56
CA SER A 49 -18.36 -18.10 -7.04
C SER A 49 -18.10 -18.54 -8.49
N LEU A 50 -17.65 -17.63 -9.36
CA LEU A 50 -17.33 -17.96 -10.75
C LEU A 50 -16.02 -18.73 -10.90
N SER A 51 -15.01 -18.36 -10.12
CA SER A 51 -13.70 -19.03 -10.14
C SER A 51 -13.65 -20.30 -9.29
N GLY A 52 -14.57 -20.48 -8.35
CA GLY A 52 -14.49 -21.54 -7.34
C GLY A 52 -13.28 -21.42 -6.42
N LEU A 53 -12.58 -20.28 -6.42
CA LEU A 53 -11.39 -20.08 -5.61
C LEU A 53 -11.75 -19.57 -4.22
N ASP A 54 -11.15 -20.21 -3.23
CA ASP A 54 -11.11 -19.76 -1.85
C ASP A 54 -9.66 -19.73 -1.33
N THR A 55 -9.48 -19.20 -0.12
CA THR A 55 -8.15 -19.05 0.49
C THR A 55 -7.41 -20.38 0.63
N ILE A 56 -8.12 -21.46 0.95
CA ILE A 56 -7.54 -22.80 1.15
C ILE A 56 -7.02 -23.35 -0.18
N THR A 57 -7.82 -23.21 -1.24
CA THR A 57 -7.49 -23.68 -2.58
C THR A 57 -6.27 -22.95 -3.12
N VAL A 58 -6.22 -21.62 -2.98
CA VAL A 58 -5.06 -20.83 -3.42
C VAL A 58 -3.81 -21.17 -2.61
N GLN A 59 -3.91 -21.31 -1.28
CA GLN A 59 -2.76 -21.73 -0.45
C GLN A 59 -2.23 -23.10 -0.87
N ARG A 60 -3.11 -24.07 -1.13
CA ARG A 60 -2.74 -25.41 -1.61
C ARG A 60 -2.02 -25.35 -2.96
N LEU A 61 -2.51 -24.52 -3.90
CA LEU A 61 -1.90 -24.36 -5.22
C LEU A 61 -0.55 -23.63 -5.14
N ASN A 62 -0.41 -22.67 -4.23
CA ASN A 62 0.85 -21.97 -3.98
C ASN A 62 1.92 -22.88 -3.32
N ALA A 63 1.50 -24.00 -2.73
CA ALA A 63 2.40 -24.99 -2.14
C ALA A 63 2.94 -26.03 -3.15
N ILE A 64 2.58 -25.93 -4.44
CA ILE A 64 3.18 -26.75 -5.50
C ILE A 64 4.67 -26.40 -5.56
N GLY A 65 5.51 -27.36 -5.16
CA GLY A 65 6.96 -27.21 -5.05
C GLY A 65 7.74 -28.05 -6.07
N SER A 66 7.06 -28.76 -6.96
CA SER A 66 7.70 -29.70 -7.89
C SER A 66 6.87 -29.99 -9.14
N HIS A 67 7.55 -30.44 -10.20
CA HIS A 67 6.92 -30.88 -11.45
C HIS A 67 5.89 -31.99 -11.25
N ALA A 68 6.18 -32.99 -10.40
CA ALA A 68 5.25 -34.08 -10.12
C ALA A 68 3.95 -33.60 -9.47
N GLN A 69 4.02 -32.63 -8.56
CA GLN A 69 2.84 -32.03 -7.94
C GLN A 69 2.04 -31.19 -8.94
N LEU A 70 2.72 -30.42 -9.81
CA LEU A 70 2.06 -29.66 -10.88
C LEU A 70 1.29 -30.59 -11.82
N LEU A 71 1.92 -31.68 -12.28
CA LEU A 71 1.27 -32.68 -13.12
C LEU A 71 0.06 -33.32 -12.43
N ALA A 72 0.18 -33.69 -11.16
CA ALA A 72 -0.93 -34.27 -10.41
C ALA A 72 -2.13 -33.30 -10.32
N VAL A 73 -1.88 -32.01 -10.10
CA VAL A 73 -2.93 -30.97 -10.11
C VAL A 73 -3.56 -30.86 -11.50
N LEU A 74 -2.77 -30.78 -12.56
CA LEU A 74 -3.28 -30.68 -13.93
C LEU A 74 -4.11 -31.90 -14.37
N GLN A 75 -3.78 -33.09 -13.86
CA GLN A 75 -4.50 -34.33 -14.17
C GLN A 75 -5.84 -34.44 -13.42
N HIS A 76 -5.92 -33.94 -12.20
CA HIS A 76 -7.09 -34.16 -11.33
C HIS A 76 -7.99 -32.94 -11.21
N GLU A 77 -7.41 -31.75 -11.05
CA GLU A 77 -8.11 -30.50 -10.77
C GLU A 77 -7.46 -29.31 -11.52
N PRO A 78 -7.47 -29.29 -12.86
CA PRO A 78 -6.79 -28.24 -13.62
C PRO A 78 -7.50 -26.88 -13.60
N LEU A 79 -8.83 -26.86 -13.39
CA LEU A 79 -9.62 -25.62 -13.42
C LEU A 79 -9.23 -24.63 -12.31
N PRO A 80 -9.07 -25.04 -11.03
CA PRO A 80 -8.55 -24.15 -9.99
C PRO A 80 -7.20 -23.53 -10.33
N LEU A 81 -6.27 -24.29 -10.91
CA LEU A 81 -4.96 -23.76 -11.33
C LEU A 81 -5.11 -22.74 -12.46
N TYR A 82 -5.97 -23.03 -13.44
CA TYR A 82 -6.33 -22.07 -14.50
C TYR A 82 -6.89 -20.77 -13.91
N HIS A 83 -7.81 -20.84 -12.95
CA HIS A 83 -8.39 -19.66 -12.33
C HIS A 83 -7.38 -18.87 -11.48
N VAL A 84 -6.44 -19.53 -10.80
CA VAL A 84 -5.35 -18.84 -10.07
C VAL A 84 -4.49 -18.06 -11.04
N LEU A 85 -4.13 -18.66 -12.18
CA LEU A 85 -3.35 -17.98 -13.21
C LEU A 85 -4.12 -16.81 -13.81
N LEU A 86 -5.42 -16.99 -14.11
CA LEU A 86 -6.27 -15.93 -14.67
C LEU A 86 -6.43 -14.75 -13.71
N LEU A 87 -6.87 -15.00 -12.47
CA LEU A 87 -7.06 -13.93 -11.48
C LEU A 87 -5.74 -13.30 -11.06
N GLY A 88 -4.68 -14.11 -10.91
CA GLY A 88 -3.33 -13.62 -10.62
C GLY A 88 -2.86 -12.65 -11.70
N ARG A 89 -3.04 -13.00 -12.97
CA ARG A 89 -2.68 -12.15 -14.11
C ARG A 89 -3.45 -10.84 -14.10
N LEU A 90 -4.78 -10.91 -14.02
CA LEU A 90 -5.65 -9.73 -13.98
C LEU A 90 -5.28 -8.80 -12.82
N THR A 91 -4.91 -9.36 -11.66
CA THR A 91 -4.45 -8.58 -10.50
C THR A 91 -3.11 -7.91 -10.77
N LEU A 92 -2.13 -8.65 -11.31
CA LEU A 92 -0.77 -8.17 -11.63
C LEU A 92 -0.75 -7.04 -12.66
N GLU A 93 -1.75 -6.97 -13.54
CA GLU A 93 -1.89 -5.90 -14.54
C GLU A 93 -2.55 -4.62 -13.96
N THR A 94 -2.83 -4.56 -12.65
CA THR A 94 -3.53 -3.44 -12.00
C THR A 94 -2.83 -2.97 -10.71
N THR A 95 -3.30 -1.86 -10.14
CA THR A 95 -2.83 -1.32 -8.85
C THR A 95 -3.08 -2.27 -7.67
N LEU A 96 -3.97 -3.26 -7.82
CA LEU A 96 -4.21 -4.26 -6.79
C LEU A 96 -2.96 -5.09 -6.46
N ALA A 97 -2.00 -5.18 -7.38
CA ALA A 97 -0.78 -5.94 -7.17
C ALA A 97 0.32 -5.18 -6.41
N GLU A 98 0.15 -3.89 -6.10
CA GLU A 98 1.16 -3.08 -5.41
C GLU A 98 1.72 -3.75 -4.13
N PRO A 99 0.91 -4.34 -3.22
CA PRO A 99 1.44 -5.00 -2.02
C PRO A 99 2.34 -6.20 -2.37
N VAL A 100 1.93 -6.98 -3.37
CA VAL A 100 2.66 -8.18 -3.84
C VAL A 100 3.96 -7.78 -4.52
N LEU A 101 3.92 -6.79 -5.42
CA LEU A 101 5.10 -6.29 -6.12
C LEU A 101 6.09 -5.64 -5.15
N ALA A 102 5.61 -4.87 -4.17
CA ALA A 102 6.45 -4.30 -3.12
C ALA A 102 7.11 -5.39 -2.25
N TYR A 103 6.38 -6.47 -1.92
CA TYR A 103 6.95 -7.62 -1.21
C TYR A 103 8.04 -8.30 -2.04
N VAL A 104 7.76 -8.60 -3.32
CA VAL A 104 8.73 -9.26 -4.22
C VAL A 104 9.99 -8.42 -4.35
N GLN A 105 9.84 -7.12 -4.59
CA GLN A 105 10.96 -6.20 -4.69
C GLN A 105 11.86 -6.22 -3.44
N ARG A 106 11.26 -6.18 -2.24
CA ARG A 106 12.00 -6.23 -0.97
C ARG A 106 12.66 -7.60 -0.76
N SER A 107 11.93 -8.68 -1.01
CA SER A 107 12.41 -10.05 -0.77
C SER A 107 13.59 -10.42 -1.69
N MET A 108 13.57 -9.95 -2.94
CA MET A 108 14.62 -10.19 -3.91
C MET A 108 15.70 -9.10 -3.94
N SER A 109 15.49 -7.99 -3.23
CA SER A 109 16.38 -6.82 -3.22
C SER A 109 16.71 -6.30 -4.63
N ILE A 110 15.68 -6.17 -5.48
CA ILE A 110 15.82 -5.74 -6.88
C ILE A 110 15.35 -4.31 -7.11
N SER A 111 15.85 -3.67 -8.18
CA SER A 111 15.40 -2.34 -8.60
C SER A 111 13.98 -2.39 -9.20
N VAL A 112 13.34 -1.22 -9.35
CA VAL A 112 12.03 -1.11 -10.00
C VAL A 112 12.09 -1.59 -11.46
N GLU A 113 13.17 -1.30 -12.18
CA GLU A 113 13.37 -1.73 -13.56
C GLU A 113 13.50 -3.26 -13.67
N GLN A 114 14.24 -3.87 -12.74
CA GLN A 114 14.37 -5.33 -12.66
C GLN A 114 13.04 -6.00 -12.30
N LEU A 115 12.26 -5.40 -11.41
CA LEU A 115 10.92 -5.87 -11.06
C LEU A 115 9.98 -5.82 -12.27
N GLN A 116 10.03 -4.76 -13.08
CA GLN A 116 9.25 -4.66 -14.31
C GLN A 116 9.66 -5.73 -15.33
N GLN A 117 10.95 -6.00 -15.50
CA GLN A 117 11.44 -7.07 -16.38
C GLN A 117 10.96 -8.45 -15.91
N LEU A 118 11.05 -8.72 -14.60
CA LEU A 118 10.53 -9.95 -13.99
C LEU A 118 9.02 -10.10 -14.22
N LEU A 119 8.27 -9.02 -14.00
CA LEU A 119 6.83 -9.01 -14.20
C LEU A 119 6.45 -9.32 -15.65
N THR A 120 7.07 -8.64 -16.62
CA THR A 120 6.85 -8.91 -18.06
C THR A 120 7.16 -10.36 -18.40
N TYR A 121 8.29 -10.88 -17.95
CA TYR A 121 8.66 -12.28 -18.16
C TYR A 121 7.61 -13.25 -17.58
N CYS A 122 7.16 -13.02 -16.35
CA CYS A 122 6.16 -13.86 -15.71
C CYS A 122 4.79 -13.78 -16.41
N LEU A 123 4.39 -12.59 -16.87
CA LEU A 123 3.14 -12.37 -17.62
C LEU A 123 3.16 -13.02 -19.01
N ASP A 124 4.28 -12.92 -19.73
CA ASP A 124 4.39 -13.56 -21.05
C ASP A 124 4.36 -15.08 -20.93
N LEU A 125 5.13 -15.64 -19.99
CA LEU A 125 5.20 -17.08 -19.77
C LEU A 125 3.86 -17.66 -19.28
N SER A 126 3.21 -17.00 -18.31
CA SER A 126 1.89 -17.42 -17.82
C SER A 126 0.80 -17.24 -18.88
N GLY A 127 0.90 -16.23 -19.75
CA GLY A 127 -0.02 -16.01 -20.86
C GLY A 127 0.02 -17.17 -21.86
N ALA A 128 1.21 -17.59 -22.25
CA ALA A 128 1.39 -18.76 -23.11
C ALA A 128 0.83 -20.04 -22.44
N PHE A 129 1.10 -20.23 -21.14
CA PHE A 129 0.59 -21.39 -20.42
C PHE A 129 -0.94 -21.38 -20.27
N LEU A 130 -1.54 -20.23 -19.96
CA LEU A 130 -3.00 -20.05 -19.91
C LEU A 130 -3.65 -20.40 -21.25
N GLN A 131 -3.07 -19.96 -22.37
CA GLN A 131 -3.57 -20.30 -23.70
C GLN A 131 -3.51 -21.81 -23.96
N GLN A 132 -2.41 -22.46 -23.58
CA GLN A 132 -2.30 -23.92 -23.68
C GLN A 132 -3.34 -24.65 -22.82
N LEU A 133 -3.61 -24.16 -21.61
CA LEU A 133 -4.70 -24.69 -20.79
C LEU A 133 -6.06 -24.49 -21.47
N GLU A 134 -6.32 -23.34 -22.08
CA GLU A 134 -7.59 -23.08 -22.77
C GLU A 134 -7.85 -24.00 -23.96
N GLU A 135 -6.80 -24.42 -24.66
CA GLU A 135 -6.87 -25.36 -25.77
C GLU A 135 -7.22 -26.79 -25.33
N HIS A 136 -6.90 -27.15 -24.08
CA HIS A 136 -6.98 -28.53 -23.59
C HIS A 136 -8.01 -28.76 -22.48
N LEU A 137 -8.44 -27.72 -21.78
CA LEU A 137 -9.38 -27.82 -20.68
C LEU A 137 -10.84 -27.71 -21.15
N SER A 138 -11.70 -28.51 -20.51
CA SER A 138 -13.13 -28.38 -20.67
C SER A 138 -13.67 -27.20 -19.85
N ALA A 139 -14.73 -26.57 -20.35
CA ALA A 139 -15.40 -25.49 -19.65
C ALA A 139 -16.03 -26.00 -18.34
N PRO A 140 -16.17 -25.14 -17.30
CA PRO A 140 -16.93 -25.47 -16.10
C PRO A 140 -18.36 -25.91 -16.40
N ALA A 141 -18.93 -26.76 -15.54
CA ALA A 141 -20.29 -27.26 -15.71
C ALA A 141 -21.30 -26.11 -15.80
N GLY A 142 -22.17 -26.16 -16.81
CA GLY A 142 -23.16 -25.10 -17.06
C GLY A 142 -22.67 -23.94 -17.94
N THR A 143 -21.42 -23.97 -18.42
CA THR A 143 -20.89 -23.00 -19.38
C THR A 143 -20.68 -23.63 -20.76
N ILE A 144 -20.85 -22.83 -21.81
CA ILE A 144 -20.79 -23.30 -23.21
C ILE A 144 -19.34 -23.53 -23.66
N SER A 145 -18.42 -22.67 -23.21
CA SER A 145 -16.99 -22.76 -23.53
C SER A 145 -16.15 -22.11 -22.43
N LEU A 146 -14.89 -22.53 -22.33
CA LEU A 146 -13.95 -21.96 -21.37
C LEU A 146 -13.65 -20.49 -21.69
N GLY A 147 -13.63 -20.11 -22.97
CA GLY A 147 -13.51 -18.71 -23.39
C GLY A 147 -14.66 -17.82 -22.92
N LEU A 148 -15.92 -18.30 -22.99
CA LEU A 148 -17.06 -17.55 -22.45
C LEU A 148 -17.02 -17.45 -20.92
N HIS A 149 -16.56 -18.52 -20.25
CA HIS A 149 -16.34 -18.50 -18.80
C HIS A 149 -15.28 -17.46 -18.41
N ARG A 150 -14.16 -17.42 -19.15
CA ARG A 150 -13.11 -16.42 -18.96
C ARG A 150 -13.64 -15.00 -19.08
N MET A 151 -14.41 -14.71 -20.15
CA MET A 151 -15.01 -13.39 -20.33
C MET A 151 -15.88 -12.99 -19.14
N GLN A 152 -16.69 -13.91 -18.61
CA GLN A 152 -17.51 -13.63 -17.41
C GLN A 152 -16.66 -13.31 -16.18
N VAL A 153 -15.54 -14.01 -15.99
CA VAL A 153 -14.59 -13.72 -14.90
C VAL A 153 -13.95 -12.35 -15.09
N GLU A 154 -13.49 -12.02 -16.30
CA GLU A 154 -12.88 -10.74 -16.64
C GLU A 154 -13.87 -9.57 -16.47
N GLU A 155 -15.12 -9.73 -16.87
CA GLU A 155 -16.18 -8.73 -16.68
C GLU A 155 -16.44 -8.43 -15.21
N VAL A 156 -16.55 -9.47 -14.38
CA VAL A 156 -16.74 -9.30 -12.93
C VAL A 156 -15.51 -8.69 -12.27
N PHE A 157 -14.31 -9.05 -12.74
CA PHE A 157 -13.07 -8.42 -12.29
C PHE A 157 -13.02 -6.93 -12.67
N ALA A 158 -13.42 -6.56 -13.88
CA ALA A 158 -13.51 -5.17 -14.29
C ALA A 158 -14.53 -4.39 -13.44
N GLU A 159 -15.68 -4.99 -13.12
CA GLU A 159 -16.65 -4.42 -12.18
C GLU A 159 -16.01 -4.19 -10.80
N LEU A 160 -15.23 -5.14 -10.31
CA LEU A 160 -14.50 -4.99 -9.04
C LEU A 160 -13.55 -3.79 -9.08
N LEU A 161 -12.80 -3.61 -10.18
CA LEU A 161 -11.89 -2.47 -10.33
C LEU A 161 -12.62 -1.13 -10.27
N THR A 162 -13.84 -1.04 -10.80
CA THR A 162 -14.64 0.21 -10.72
C THR A 162 -15.13 0.54 -9.31
N GLN A 163 -15.20 -0.46 -8.43
CA GLN A 163 -15.61 -0.28 -7.03
C GLN A 163 -14.44 0.00 -6.10
N LEU A 164 -13.20 -0.17 -6.57
CA LEU A 164 -12.03 0.24 -5.81
C LEU A 164 -11.96 1.76 -5.77
N PRO A 165 -11.54 2.35 -4.64
CA PRO A 165 -11.24 3.77 -4.60
C PRO A 165 -10.21 4.07 -5.69
N ALA A 166 -10.51 5.01 -6.59
CA ALA A 166 -9.52 5.48 -7.55
C ALA A 166 -8.29 5.95 -6.77
N ALA A 167 -7.10 5.51 -7.18
CA ALA A 167 -5.86 5.99 -6.60
C ALA A 167 -5.88 7.53 -6.68
N ALA A 168 -5.88 8.20 -5.53
CA ALA A 168 -5.98 9.64 -5.48
C ALA A 168 -4.79 10.25 -6.23
N ALA A 169 -5.06 11.22 -7.10
CA ALA A 169 -4.02 11.85 -7.89
C ALA A 169 -2.95 12.47 -6.97
N PRO A 170 -1.65 12.33 -7.30
CA PRO A 170 -0.60 12.92 -6.49
C PRO A 170 -0.73 14.44 -6.51
N ALA A 171 -0.87 15.04 -5.33
CA ALA A 171 -0.91 16.49 -5.15
C ALA A 171 0.50 17.08 -5.07
N ALA A 172 1.45 16.37 -4.46
CA ALA A 172 2.84 16.82 -4.32
C ALA A 172 3.83 15.66 -4.39
N ASN A 173 5.04 15.96 -4.87
CA ASN A 173 6.20 15.07 -4.80
C ASN A 173 7.33 15.81 -4.07
N LEU A 174 7.67 15.36 -2.87
CA LEU A 174 8.66 16.00 -2.00
C LEU A 174 9.96 15.21 -1.99
N ARG A 175 11.09 15.89 -2.20
CA ARG A 175 12.42 15.33 -1.91
C ARG A 175 12.87 15.88 -0.57
N LEU A 176 12.78 15.05 0.46
CA LEU A 176 13.05 15.44 1.84
C LEU A 176 14.46 14.99 2.23
N SER A 177 15.16 15.81 2.99
CA SER A 177 16.33 15.35 3.74
C SER A 177 15.90 14.46 4.91
N GLU A 178 16.81 13.66 5.46
CA GLU A 178 16.50 12.80 6.60
C GLU A 178 15.91 13.55 7.80
N PRO A 179 16.46 14.72 8.22
CA PRO A 179 15.85 15.49 9.30
C PRO A 179 14.42 15.93 9.00
N GLN A 180 14.12 16.30 7.75
CA GLN A 180 12.77 16.71 7.35
C GLN A 180 11.79 15.54 7.41
N LEU A 181 12.18 14.36 6.92
CA LEU A 181 11.35 13.16 6.98
C LEU A 181 11.08 12.72 8.43
N GLN A 182 12.10 12.74 9.29
CA GLN A 182 11.93 12.42 10.71
C GLN A 182 11.05 13.45 11.42
N MET A 183 11.15 14.73 11.04
CA MET A 183 10.26 15.77 11.58
C MET A 183 8.80 15.53 11.20
N LEU A 184 8.51 15.17 9.94
CA LEU A 184 7.13 14.83 9.53
C LEU A 184 6.59 13.64 10.33
N ARG A 185 7.41 12.59 10.50
CA ARG A 185 7.04 11.42 11.31
C ARG A 185 6.76 11.80 12.76
N LEU A 186 7.66 12.57 13.37
CA LEU A 186 7.52 13.03 14.75
C LEU A 186 6.26 13.89 14.92
N ALA A 187 5.97 14.80 13.99
CA ALA A 187 4.78 15.65 14.07
C ALA A 187 3.49 14.83 14.08
N LEU A 188 3.37 13.84 13.19
CA LEU A 188 2.18 12.96 13.16
C LEU A 188 2.09 12.07 14.39
N LEU A 189 3.22 11.48 14.82
CA LEU A 189 3.24 10.63 16.02
C LEU A 189 2.90 11.42 17.28
N LEU A 190 3.36 12.66 17.38
CA LEU A 190 3.04 13.54 18.49
C LEU A 190 1.54 13.83 18.54
N VAL A 191 0.95 14.25 17.41
CA VAL A 191 -0.50 14.51 17.32
C VAL A 191 -1.31 13.25 17.64
N HIS A 192 -0.92 12.11 17.09
CA HIS A 192 -1.56 10.82 17.34
C HIS A 192 -1.47 10.40 18.82
N SER A 193 -0.40 10.78 19.52
CA SER A 193 -0.15 10.42 20.92
C SER A 193 -0.72 11.42 21.93
N LEU A 194 -1.37 12.50 21.46
CA LEU A 194 -1.97 13.47 22.37
C LEU A 194 -3.13 12.81 23.16
N PRO A 195 -3.18 12.97 24.49
CA PRO A 195 -4.20 12.35 25.31
C PRO A 195 -5.61 12.88 24.96
N PRO A 196 -6.60 12.01 24.71
CA PRO A 196 -7.96 12.41 24.35
C PRO A 196 -8.74 13.00 25.53
N ASP A 197 -8.49 12.50 26.74
CA ASP A 197 -9.20 12.87 27.95
C ASP A 197 -8.43 13.92 28.77
N THR A 198 -8.42 15.15 28.27
CA THR A 198 -7.77 16.28 28.96
C THR A 198 -8.69 17.49 29.08
N ASP A 199 -8.58 18.22 30.19
CA ASP A 199 -9.31 19.47 30.41
C ASP A 199 -8.77 20.65 29.56
N HIS A 200 -7.66 20.45 28.85
CA HIS A 200 -7.00 21.49 28.07
C HIS A 200 -7.82 21.85 26.83
N ALA A 201 -8.17 23.14 26.67
CA ALA A 201 -8.98 23.62 25.55
C ALA A 201 -8.34 23.29 24.19
N PHE A 202 -7.03 23.55 24.04
CA PHE A 202 -6.27 23.19 22.84
C PHE A 202 -6.34 21.71 22.48
N LEU A 203 -6.10 20.80 23.42
CA LEU A 203 -6.09 19.35 23.13
C LEU A 203 -7.48 18.85 22.70
N ARG A 204 -8.54 19.32 23.37
CA ARG A 204 -9.92 19.02 22.94
C ARG A 204 -10.20 19.53 21.54
N ALA A 205 -9.72 20.72 21.20
CA ALA A 205 -9.90 21.30 19.87
C ALA A 205 -9.10 20.52 18.80
N VAL A 206 -7.88 20.07 19.10
CA VAL A 206 -7.08 19.20 18.21
C VAL A 206 -7.84 17.89 17.92
N HIS A 207 -8.37 17.23 18.95
CA HIS A 207 -9.15 15.98 18.79
C HIS A 207 -10.49 16.18 18.06
N ALA A 208 -11.02 17.40 18.05
CA ALA A 208 -12.23 17.73 17.30
C ALA A 208 -11.96 17.81 15.78
N LEU A 209 -10.72 18.05 15.35
CA LEU A 209 -10.39 18.13 13.92
C LEU A 209 -10.44 16.74 13.26
N PRO A 210 -11.26 16.56 12.21
CA PRO A 210 -11.49 15.24 11.61
C PRO A 210 -10.21 14.64 11.01
N ASN A 211 -9.35 15.48 10.42
CA ASN A 211 -8.11 15.05 9.75
C ASN A 211 -7.01 14.64 10.73
N LEU A 212 -7.08 15.08 12.00
CA LEU A 212 -6.07 14.81 13.02
C LEU A 212 -6.49 13.71 14.01
N ARG A 213 -7.64 13.07 13.79
CA ARG A 213 -8.05 11.91 14.59
C ARG A 213 -7.09 10.74 14.35
N ALA A 214 -6.82 9.96 15.40
CA ALA A 214 -5.92 8.81 15.35
C ALA A 214 -6.18 7.90 14.13
N ALA A 215 -7.42 7.44 13.95
CA ALA A 215 -7.82 6.58 12.83
C ALA A 215 -7.63 7.21 11.44
N ALA A 216 -7.67 8.54 11.33
CA ALA A 216 -7.41 9.24 10.07
C ALA A 216 -5.90 9.37 9.78
N LEU A 217 -5.07 9.44 10.82
CA LEU A 217 -3.61 9.59 10.71
C LEU A 217 -2.87 8.26 10.51
N GLU A 218 -3.41 7.14 11.00
CA GLU A 218 -2.79 5.81 10.90
C GLU A 218 -2.30 5.45 9.48
N PRO A 219 -3.08 5.63 8.40
CA PRO A 219 -2.62 5.31 7.04
C PRO A 219 -1.41 6.15 6.61
N LEU A 220 -1.40 7.43 6.95
CA LEU A 220 -0.30 8.34 6.61
C LEU A 220 0.95 8.07 7.46
N ILE A 221 0.78 7.71 8.75
CA ILE A 221 1.89 7.28 9.61
C ILE A 221 2.55 6.03 9.03
N GLU A 222 1.75 5.06 8.59
CA GLU A 222 2.26 3.84 7.95
C GLU A 222 2.96 4.16 6.61
N HIS A 223 2.36 5.01 5.78
CA HIS A 223 2.96 5.47 4.53
C HIS A 223 4.33 6.11 4.77
N LEU A 224 4.43 7.10 5.67
CA LEU A 224 5.70 7.73 6.02
C LEU A 224 6.69 6.75 6.64
N GLY A 225 6.24 5.75 7.38
CA GLY A 225 7.10 4.71 7.97
C GLY A 225 7.82 3.86 6.93
N ARG A 226 7.22 3.68 5.73
CA ARG A 226 7.80 2.88 4.64
C ARG A 226 8.76 3.65 3.75
N VAL A 227 8.66 4.98 3.70
CA VAL A 227 9.45 5.85 2.82
C VAL A 227 10.91 5.93 3.28
N ARG A 228 11.86 5.78 2.34
CA ARG A 228 13.29 5.93 2.61
C ARG A 228 13.76 7.35 2.30
N VAL A 229 14.83 7.78 2.97
CA VAL A 229 15.43 9.14 2.88
C VAL A 229 15.78 9.57 1.43
N GLN A 230 15.97 8.63 0.50
CA GLN A 230 16.36 8.91 -0.88
C GLN A 230 15.20 8.81 -1.88
N GLU A 231 14.00 8.45 -1.43
CA GLU A 231 12.83 8.28 -2.28
C GLU A 231 11.98 9.55 -2.26
N PRO A 232 11.42 9.98 -3.42
CA PRO A 232 10.46 11.07 -3.42
C PRO A 232 9.21 10.64 -2.65
N LEU A 233 8.80 11.46 -1.67
CA LEU A 233 7.55 11.30 -0.96
C LEU A 233 6.42 11.86 -1.81
N THR A 234 5.63 10.97 -2.40
CA THR A 234 4.41 11.33 -3.13
C THR A 234 3.26 11.48 -2.15
N LEU A 235 2.58 12.62 -2.15
CA LEU A 235 1.45 12.92 -1.27
C LEU A 235 0.20 13.19 -2.08
N THR A 236 -0.91 12.64 -1.62
CA THR A 236 -2.25 13.03 -2.04
C THR A 236 -2.68 14.33 -1.33
N MET A 237 -3.72 15.00 -1.82
CA MET A 237 -4.20 16.24 -1.19
C MET A 237 -4.65 16.04 0.27
N PRO A 238 -5.38 14.97 0.64
CA PRO A 238 -5.72 14.71 2.03
C PRO A 238 -4.49 14.52 2.93
N GLU A 239 -3.49 13.76 2.47
CA GLU A 239 -2.25 13.55 3.22
C GLU A 239 -1.47 14.87 3.39
N LEU A 240 -1.43 15.72 2.35
CA LEU A 240 -0.81 17.03 2.44
C LEU A 240 -1.50 17.93 3.48
N VAL A 241 -2.83 17.93 3.52
CA VAL A 241 -3.62 18.65 4.52
C VAL A 241 -3.30 18.14 5.93
N GLN A 242 -3.27 16.82 6.12
CA GLN A 242 -2.91 16.20 7.41
C GLN A 242 -1.50 16.59 7.86
N LEU A 243 -0.51 16.56 6.97
CA LEU A 243 0.85 16.99 7.28
C LEU A 243 0.92 18.47 7.62
N TYR A 244 0.24 19.31 6.84
CA TYR A 244 0.17 20.75 7.11
C TYR A 244 -0.39 21.03 8.50
N GLN A 245 -1.53 20.41 8.85
CA GLN A 245 -2.16 20.58 10.15
C GLN A 245 -1.32 19.98 11.28
N GLY A 246 -0.78 18.78 11.08
CA GLY A 246 0.03 18.08 12.08
C GLY A 246 1.34 18.81 12.40
N MET A 247 2.02 19.37 11.38
CA MET A 247 3.22 20.19 11.57
C MET A 247 2.93 21.47 12.35
N GLN A 248 1.80 22.11 12.08
CA GLN A 248 1.37 23.30 12.82
C GLN A 248 1.04 23.00 14.28
N VAL A 249 0.27 21.94 14.55
CA VAL A 249 -0.03 21.48 15.92
C VAL A 249 1.25 21.10 16.65
N CYS A 250 2.17 20.40 15.98
CA CYS A 250 3.49 20.09 16.53
C CYS A 250 4.22 21.37 16.94
N GLY A 251 4.30 22.38 16.06
CA GLY A 251 4.88 23.69 16.39
C GLY A 251 4.21 24.36 17.60
N MET A 252 2.87 24.34 17.67
CA MET A 252 2.10 24.90 18.79
C MET A 252 2.39 24.18 20.11
N VAL A 253 2.51 22.86 20.10
CA VAL A 253 2.86 22.08 21.31
C VAL A 253 4.27 22.43 21.78
N PHE A 254 5.26 22.53 20.87
CA PHE A 254 6.65 22.84 21.23
C PHE A 254 6.87 24.26 21.75
N VAL A 255 6.02 25.22 21.37
CA VAL A 255 6.13 26.63 21.77
C VAL A 255 5.24 26.96 22.98
N SER A 256 4.33 26.08 23.39
CA SER A 256 3.41 26.30 24.52
C SER A 256 3.77 25.49 25.77
N ASP A 257 3.22 25.89 26.91
CA ASP A 257 3.29 25.16 28.19
C ASP A 257 2.53 23.81 28.16
N VAL A 258 1.97 23.42 27.01
CA VAL A 258 1.29 22.15 26.82
C VAL A 258 2.25 20.98 27.06
N MET A 259 3.53 21.10 26.69
CA MET A 259 4.54 20.09 26.99
C MET A 259 4.76 19.88 28.50
N SER A 260 4.85 20.97 29.27
CA SER A 260 5.06 20.91 30.73
C SER A 260 3.83 20.35 31.45
N ARG A 261 2.62 20.69 30.97
CA ARG A 261 1.35 20.22 31.56
C ARG A 261 1.02 18.76 31.26
N ILE A 262 1.47 18.21 30.13
CA ILE A 262 1.26 16.80 29.78
C ILE A 262 2.40 15.91 30.32
N GLY A 263 3.46 16.47 30.90
CA GLY A 263 4.61 15.71 31.39
C GLY A 263 5.45 15.08 30.26
N LEU A 264 5.38 15.66 29.06
CA LEU A 264 6.14 15.23 27.88
C LEU A 264 7.57 15.79 27.87
N GLU A 265 7.92 16.67 28.81
CA GLU A 265 9.27 17.26 28.92
C GLU A 265 10.35 16.20 29.17
N ASP A 266 10.05 15.15 29.93
CA ASP A 266 10.98 14.05 30.24
C ASP A 266 11.18 13.06 29.06
N ALA A 267 10.31 13.12 28.04
CA ALA A 267 10.37 12.24 26.87
C ALA A 267 11.26 12.77 25.73
N PHE A 268 11.68 14.04 25.80
CA PHE A 268 12.58 14.64 24.82
C PHE A 268 14.01 14.66 25.36
N PRO A 269 15.01 14.24 24.55
CA PRO A 269 16.40 14.23 24.99
C PRO A 269 16.85 15.67 25.29
N VAL A 270 17.13 15.94 26.57
CA VAL A 270 17.83 17.14 27.00
C VAL A 270 19.30 16.93 26.66
N LEU A 271 19.81 17.70 25.69
CA LEU A 271 21.25 17.74 25.43
C LEU A 271 21.95 18.24 26.71
N THR A 272 22.75 17.38 27.32
CA THR A 272 23.59 17.77 28.45
C THR A 272 24.57 18.86 28.00
N GLU A 273 24.88 19.83 28.88
CA GLU A 273 25.79 20.96 28.60
C GLU A 273 27.15 20.52 28.02
N THR A 274 27.53 19.27 28.22
CA THR A 274 28.76 18.65 27.72
C THR A 274 28.73 18.35 26.20
N GLU A 275 27.57 18.14 25.59
CA GLU A 275 27.42 17.88 24.14
C GLU A 275 27.27 19.18 23.32
N ALA A 276 26.76 20.24 23.94
CA ALA A 276 26.59 21.55 23.32
C ALA A 276 27.93 22.23 22.93
N ALA A 277 29.03 21.85 23.58
CA ALA A 277 30.35 22.45 23.36
C ALA A 277 31.12 21.83 22.18
N THR A 278 30.65 20.71 21.59
CA THR A 278 31.39 19.97 20.56
C THR A 278 30.84 20.11 19.13
N THR A 279 29.69 20.74 18.95
CA THR A 279 29.06 20.96 17.63
C THR A 279 29.22 22.40 17.17
N GLU A 280 30.08 22.62 16.17
CA GLU A 280 30.17 23.89 15.42
C GLU A 280 28.79 24.28 14.84
N ALA A 281 28.34 25.48 15.18
CA ALA A 281 27.17 26.17 14.63
C ALA A 281 25.83 25.38 14.62
N ALA A 282 25.47 24.77 15.75
CA ALA A 282 24.10 24.28 15.96
C ALA A 282 23.15 25.44 16.37
N PRO A 283 21.88 25.45 15.93
CA PRO A 283 20.89 26.44 16.35
C PRO A 283 20.71 26.42 17.87
N VAL A 284 20.46 27.60 18.44
CA VAL A 284 20.55 27.93 19.88
C VAL A 284 19.55 27.18 20.78
N SER A 285 18.67 26.33 20.23
CA SER A 285 17.87 25.34 20.97
C SER A 285 17.19 24.38 19.97
N ASN A 286 17.01 23.09 20.32
CA ASN A 286 16.23 22.12 19.52
C ASN A 286 14.82 22.66 19.16
N ARG A 287 14.23 23.51 20.01
CA ARG A 287 12.93 24.15 19.76
C ARG A 287 12.97 25.12 18.57
N GLN A 288 14.08 25.82 18.38
CA GLN A 288 14.26 26.77 17.27
C GLN A 288 14.39 26.04 15.92
N ALA A 289 15.14 24.93 15.89
CA ALA A 289 15.26 24.10 14.69
C ALA A 289 13.91 23.51 14.25
N VAL A 290 13.11 23.02 15.21
CA VAL A 290 11.74 22.55 14.95
C VAL A 290 10.86 23.68 14.41
N GLY A 291 10.93 24.87 15.01
CA GLY A 291 10.19 26.05 14.56
C GLY A 291 10.53 26.45 13.12
N GLU A 292 11.81 26.46 12.76
CA GLU A 292 12.25 26.77 11.39
C GLU A 292 11.77 25.72 10.37
N MET A 293 11.82 24.43 10.72
CA MET A 293 11.32 23.36 9.84
C MET A 293 9.81 23.42 9.65
N VAL A 294 9.05 23.67 10.72
CA VAL A 294 7.58 23.83 10.66
C VAL A 294 7.20 25.04 9.83
N SER A 295 7.86 26.18 10.07
CA SER A 295 7.62 27.42 9.32
C SER A 295 7.95 27.25 7.84
N GLY A 296 9.10 26.63 7.52
CA GLY A 296 9.52 26.36 6.15
C GLY A 296 8.54 25.48 5.39
N PHE A 297 8.10 24.37 5.99
CA PHE A 297 7.10 23.48 5.38
C PHE A 297 5.76 24.19 5.17
N THR A 298 5.29 24.94 6.17
CA THR A 298 4.03 25.69 6.11
C THR A 298 4.05 26.74 5.01
N HIS A 299 5.14 27.52 4.94
CA HIS A 299 5.31 28.54 3.92
C HIS A 299 5.32 27.93 2.52
N TRP A 300 6.02 26.79 2.36
CA TRP A 300 6.01 26.05 1.11
C TRP A 300 4.60 25.60 0.70
N VAL A 301 3.82 24.97 1.60
CA VAL A 301 2.45 24.54 1.30
C VAL A 301 1.57 25.72 0.86
N GLN A 302 1.60 26.82 1.62
CA GLN A 302 0.78 28.00 1.33
C GLN A 302 1.16 28.68 0.01
N HIS A 303 2.45 28.68 -0.32
CA HIS A 303 2.95 29.25 -1.57
C HIS A 303 2.67 28.35 -2.78
N THR A 304 2.76 27.03 -2.63
CA THR A 304 2.53 26.07 -3.71
C THR A 304 1.05 25.83 -3.99
N PHE A 305 0.18 25.95 -2.98
CA PHE A 305 -1.26 25.70 -3.09
C PHE A 305 -2.11 26.90 -2.64
N PRO A 306 -1.94 28.10 -3.22
CA PRO A 306 -2.62 29.31 -2.76
C PRO A 306 -4.15 29.25 -2.96
N ASP A 307 -4.59 28.58 -4.04
CA ASP A 307 -5.99 28.52 -4.45
C ASP A 307 -6.71 27.22 -4.03
N SER A 308 -6.04 26.32 -3.30
CA SER A 308 -6.68 25.08 -2.83
C SER A 308 -7.65 25.39 -1.68
N SER A 309 -8.92 25.05 -1.90
CA SER A 309 -9.96 25.18 -0.89
C SER A 309 -9.67 24.38 0.39
N GLU A 310 -9.07 23.21 0.24
CA GLU A 310 -8.73 22.29 1.32
C GLU A 310 -7.63 22.88 2.21
N ILE A 311 -6.58 23.45 1.60
CA ILE A 311 -5.50 24.14 2.33
C ILE A 311 -6.01 25.42 2.99
N GLN A 312 -6.91 26.17 2.34
CA GLN A 312 -7.53 27.36 2.92
C GLN A 312 -8.39 27.01 4.14
N GLN A 313 -9.19 25.94 4.06
CA GLN A 313 -9.96 25.45 5.20
C GLN A 313 -9.05 24.96 6.32
N ALA A 314 -8.02 24.16 6.00
CA ALA A 314 -7.06 23.68 6.98
C ALA A 314 -6.36 24.85 7.71
N ARG A 315 -6.04 25.93 7.00
CA ARG A 315 -5.50 27.16 7.60
C ARG A 315 -6.48 27.81 8.58
N GLN A 316 -7.77 27.90 8.24
CA GLN A 316 -8.77 28.46 9.14
C GLN A 316 -8.91 27.62 10.41
N GLU A 317 -8.92 26.29 10.26
CA GLU A 317 -8.96 25.34 11.39
C GLU A 317 -7.74 25.50 12.31
N ILE A 318 -6.53 25.63 11.74
CA ILE A 318 -5.30 25.87 12.51
C ILE A 318 -5.31 27.25 13.20
N MET A 319 -5.82 28.29 12.54
CA MET A 319 -5.94 29.61 13.18
C MET A 319 -6.88 29.57 14.38
N ALA A 320 -8.03 28.89 14.24
CA ALA A 320 -8.96 28.69 15.35
C ALA A 320 -8.33 27.85 16.49
N LEU A 321 -7.45 26.89 16.18
CA LEU A 321 -6.69 26.17 17.20
C LEU A 321 -5.71 27.09 17.94
N ALA A 322 -5.00 27.97 17.24
CA ALA A 322 -4.05 28.90 17.86
C ALA A 322 -4.72 29.78 18.92
N ASP A 323 -5.97 30.21 18.66
CA ASP A 323 -6.76 31.01 19.60
C ASP A 323 -7.07 30.28 20.92
N THR A 324 -7.01 28.95 20.95
CA THR A 324 -7.26 28.13 22.16
C THR A 324 -6.04 27.94 23.07
N LEU A 325 -4.88 28.47 22.67
CA LEU A 325 -3.65 28.46 23.47
C LEU A 325 -3.59 29.59 24.51
N GLY A 326 -4.50 30.57 24.45
CA GLY A 326 -4.58 31.73 25.34
C GLY A 326 -5.25 31.47 26.69
#